data_AF-A0A838F5S2-F1
#
_entry.id   AF-A0A838F5S2-F1
#
_cell.length_a   1.000
_cell.length_b   1.000
_cell.length_c   1.000
_cell.angle_alpha   90.00
_cell.angle_beta   90.00
_cell.angle_gamma   90.00
#
_symmetry.space_group_name_H-M   'P 1'
#
loop_
_entity.id
_entity.type
_entity.pdbx_description
1 polymer ?
#
loop_
_entity_poly.entity_id
_entity_poly.type
_entity_poly.pdbx_seq_one_letter_code
_entity_poly.pdbx_strand_id
1 'polypeptide(L)' 'MDLDQAIELLKNAVKHTGNIDQKHIDLTIVPSDQRGLYEKALAVSALSIKDGKITRDEFLRRVHIDN' A
#
# COMPACT_ATOMS: atom_id res chain seq x y z
N MET A 1 -4.63 4.11 -13.30
CA MET A 1 -4.60 3.48 -11.98
C MET A 1 -5.72 4.08 -11.17
N ASP A 2 -6.75 3.29 -10.94
CA ASP A 2 -7.78 3.55 -9.94
C ASP A 2 -7.34 3.05 -8.55
N LEU A 3 -8.21 3.17 -7.55
CA LEU A 3 -7.93 2.76 -6.17
C LEU A 3 -7.70 1.25 -6.06
N ASP A 4 -8.47 0.43 -6.75
CA ASP A 4 -8.39 -1.03 -6.63
C ASP A 4 -7.09 -1.55 -7.24
N GLN A 5 -6.70 -1.01 -8.41
CA GLN A 5 -5.40 -1.27 -9.03
C GLN A 5 -4.23 -0.83 -8.13
N ALA A 6 -4.36 0.32 -7.47
CA ALA A 6 -3.34 0.80 -6.52
C ALA A 6 -3.19 -0.15 -5.33
N ILE A 7 -4.30 -0.62 -4.76
CA ILE A 7 -4.31 -1.56 -3.63
C ILE A 7 -3.68 -2.89 -4.02
N GLU A 8 -4.07 -3.47 -5.16
CA GLU A 8 -3.48 -4.74 -5.63
C GLU A 8 -1.98 -4.62 -5.87
N LEU A 9 -1.53 -3.49 -6.40
CA LEU A 9 -0.10 -3.25 -6.58
C LEU A 9 0.63 -3.17 -5.23
N LEU A 10 0.09 -2.41 -4.27
CA LEU A 10 0.72 -2.17 -2.97
C LEU A 10 0.84 -3.42 -2.09
N LYS A 11 -0.01 -4.44 -2.27
CA LYS A 11 0.14 -5.74 -1.60
C LYS A 11 1.52 -6.36 -1.84
N ASN A 12 2.08 -6.19 -3.03
CA ASN A 12 3.42 -6.70 -3.39
C ASN A 12 4.56 -5.95 -2.71
N ALA A 13 4.28 -4.78 -2.13
CA ALA A 13 5.24 -3.99 -1.35
C ALA A 13 5.06 -4.16 0.16
N VAL A 14 4.18 -5.05 0.62
CA VAL A 14 4.01 -5.30 2.06
C VAL A 14 5.11 -6.22 2.55
N LYS A 15 5.87 -5.72 3.53
CA LYS A 15 6.99 -6.40 4.16
C LYS A 15 6.67 -6.71 5.62
N HIS A 16 7.01 -7.93 6.02
CA HIS A 16 6.98 -8.36 7.42
C HIS A 16 8.36 -8.18 8.05
N THR A 17 8.38 -7.68 9.29
CA THR A 17 9.64 -7.47 10.02
C THR A 17 9.75 -8.52 11.11
N GLY A 18 10.68 -9.47 11.02
CA GLY A 18 10.67 -10.67 11.87
C GLY A 18 10.83 -10.46 13.39
N ASN A 19 11.19 -9.26 13.85
CA ASN A 19 11.46 -8.99 15.26
C ASN A 19 10.26 -8.37 16.00
N ILE A 20 9.31 -7.81 15.26
CA ILE A 20 8.08 -7.18 15.76
C ILE A 20 7.04 -7.58 14.74
N ASP A 21 6.00 -8.34 15.10
CA ASP A 21 4.95 -8.82 14.19
C ASP A 21 4.15 -7.65 13.57
N GLN A 22 4.83 -6.88 12.71
CA GLN A 22 4.43 -5.61 12.16
C GLN A 22 4.69 -5.65 10.67
N LYS A 23 3.62 -5.43 9.93
CA LYS A 23 3.63 -5.29 8.47
C LYS A 23 3.61 -3.81 8.11
N HIS A 24 4.31 -3.45 7.03
CA HIS A 24 4.27 -2.10 6.46
C HIS A 24 4.56 -2.15 4.97
N ILE A 25 4.23 -1.06 4.26
CA ILE A 25 4.62 -0.91 2.86
C ILE A 25 6.08 -0.45 2.82
N ASP A 26 6.91 -1.22 2.13
CA ASP A 26 8.33 -0.96 1.94
C ASP A 26 8.66 -0.93 0.45
N LEU A 27 8.98 0.26 -0.09
CA LEU A 27 9.35 0.40 -1.50
C LEU A 27 10.80 0.00 -1.80
N THR A 28 11.55 -0.48 -0.80
CA THR A 28 12.90 -1.03 -1.02
C THR A 28 12.86 -2.46 -1.54
N ILE A 29 11.75 -3.18 -1.36
CA ILE A 29 11.60 -4.56 -1.84
C ILE A 29 11.04 -4.64 -3.28
N VAL A 30 10.64 -3.51 -3.86
CA VAL A 30 10.14 -3.45 -5.24
C VAL A 30 11.26 -3.08 -6.22
N PRO A 31 11.20 -3.54 -7.49
CA PRO A 31 12.15 -3.15 -8.52
C PRO A 31 12.26 -1.63 -8.69
N SER A 32 13.48 -1.12 -8.91
CA SER A 32 13.75 0.31 -8.97
C SER A 32 13.07 1.01 -10.15
N ASP A 33 12.96 0.33 -11.29
CA ASP A 33 12.26 0.77 -12.50
C ASP A 33 10.74 0.86 -12.30
N GLN A 34 10.19 0.14 -11.32
CA GLN A 34 8.78 0.18 -10.95
C GLN A 34 8.47 1.14 -9.81
N ARG A 35 9.48 1.70 -9.12
CA ARG A 35 9.27 2.51 -7.90
C ARG A 35 8.30 3.67 -8.11
N GLY A 36 8.39 4.38 -9.23
CA GLY A 36 7.47 5.48 -9.56
C GLY A 36 6.01 5.04 -9.70
N LEU A 37 5.76 3.79 -10.11
CA LEU A 37 4.41 3.23 -10.17
C LEU A 37 3.85 2.99 -8.76
N TYR A 38 4.66 2.47 -7.84
CA TYR A 38 4.27 2.27 -6.44
C TYR A 38 4.07 3.58 -5.69
N GLU A 39 4.90 4.59 -5.94
CA GLU A 39 4.71 5.95 -5.41
C GLU A 39 3.37 6.55 -5.89
N LYS A 40 3.04 6.35 -7.16
CA LYS A 40 1.73 6.75 -7.70
C LYS A 40 0.59 6.00 -7.03
N ALA A 41 0.75 4.71 -6.73
CA ALA A 41 -0.27 3.92 -6.03
C ALA A 41 -0.49 4.44 -4.60
N LEU A 42 0.59 4.74 -3.86
CA LEU A 42 0.50 5.39 -2.55
C LEU A 42 -0.24 6.73 -2.62
N ALA A 43 0.05 7.55 -3.63
CA ALA A 43 -0.62 8.84 -3.82
C ALA A 43 -2.14 8.68 -4.10
N VAL A 44 -2.52 7.74 -4.95
CA VAL A 44 -3.93 7.43 -5.25
C VAL A 44 -4.68 6.94 -4.01
N SER A 45 -4.07 6.03 -3.24
CA SER A 45 -4.64 5.54 -1.98
C SER A 45 -4.78 6.65 -0.94
N ALA A 46 -3.74 7.47 -0.77
CA ALA A 46 -3.76 8.60 0.16
C ALA A 46 -4.84 9.64 -0.20
N LEU A 47 -4.99 9.98 -1.47
CA LEU A 47 -6.04 10.88 -1.94
C LEU A 47 -7.43 10.26 -1.71
N SER A 48 -7.60 8.96 -1.98
CA SER A 48 -8.88 8.28 -1.77
C SER A 48 -9.30 8.23 -0.30
N ILE A 49 -8.33 8.07 0.61
CA ILE A 49 -8.57 8.18 2.06
C ILE A 49 -8.98 9.61 2.42
N LYS A 50 -8.26 10.61 1.91
CA LYS A 50 -8.55 12.03 2.16
C LYS A 50 -9.94 12.43 1.65
N ASP A 51 -10.34 11.92 0.49
CA ASP A 51 -11.64 12.16 -0.14
C ASP A 51 -12.79 11.40 0.56
N GLY A 52 -12.49 10.55 1.55
CA GLY A 52 -13.48 9.73 2.25
C GLY A 52 -14.04 8.56 1.43
N LYS A 53 -13.40 8.21 0.30
CA LYS A 53 -13.81 7.07 -0.55
C LYS A 53 -13.52 5.72 0.10
N ILE A 54 -12.52 5.68 0.98
CA ILE A 54 -12.13 4.52 1.78
C ILE A 54 -11.60 5.04 3.13
N THR A 55 -11.78 4.29 4.20
CA THR A 55 -11.16 4.64 5.49
C THR A 55 -9.72 4.16 5.55
N ARG A 56 -8.94 4.70 6.49
CA ARG A 56 -7.56 4.21 6.73
C ARG A 56 -7.56 2.73 7.10
N ASP A 57 -8.45 2.31 8.01
CA ASP A 57 -8.52 0.92 8.46
C ASP A 57 -8.90 -0.03 7.33
N GLU A 58 -9.87 0.38 6.49
CA GLU A 58 -10.25 -0.41 5.31
C GLU A 58 -9.10 -0.52 4.31
N PHE A 59 -8.35 0.56 4.08
CA PHE A 59 -7.15 0.50 3.27
C PHE A 59 -6.13 -0.50 3.84
N LEU A 60 -5.82 -0.43 5.14
CA LEU A 60 -4.87 -1.32 5.81
C LEU A 60 -5.28 -2.80 5.70
N ARG A 61 -6.57 -3.12 5.89
CA ARG A 61 -7.13 -4.45 5.62
C ARG A 61 -6.88 -4.89 4.18
N ARG A 62 -7.25 -4.04 3.23
CA ARG A 62 -7.18 -4.38 1.81
C ARG A 62 -5.76 -4.57 1.29
N VAL A 63 -4.74 -3.96 1.92
CA VAL A 63 -3.33 -4.21 1.60
C VAL A 63 -2.68 -5.29 2.49
N HIS A 64 -3.43 -5.91 3.40
CA HIS A 64 -2.97 -6.95 4.33
C HIS A 64 -1.93 -6.47 5.37
N ILE A 65 -2.03 -5.21 5.82
CA ILE A 65 -1.17 -4.67 6.89
C ILE A 65 -1.75 -4.94 8.27
N ASP A 66 -3.08 -4.87 8.44
CA ASP A 66 -3.69 -5.32 9.69
C ASP A 66 -3.87 -6.85 9.70
N ASN A 67 -4.05 -7.40 10.90
CA ASN A 67 -4.20 -8.83 11.16
C ASN A 67 -5.67 -9.22 11.23
#